data_AF-A0A6I7PK70-F1
#
_entry.id   AF-A0A6I7PK70-F1
#
_cell.length_a   1.000
_cell.length_b   1.000
_cell.length_c   1.000
_cell.angle_alpha   90.00
_cell.angle_beta   90.00
_cell.angle_gamma   90.00
#
_symmetry.space_group_name_H-M   'P 1'
#
loop_
_entity.id
_entity.type
_entity.pdbx_description
1 polymer ?
#
loop_
_entity_poly.entity_id
_entity_poly.type
_entity_poly.pdbx_seq_one_letter_code
_entity_poly.pdbx_strand_id
1 'polypeptide(L)'
;MTDDNNARAGHGASHDDARLVARFERLVERQHELFTTLRAMSEAQSAHIRDDDADALLRVLGERQSVVDAIHEAGEEAAPLRDRWETLAEALPEDRRAALRAKVEALHQLARDVEERDERDRAELERRRTALADQLAGVVRGKGAVAAYTPGAAATSHYQDREG
;
A
#
# COMPACT_ATOMS: atom_id res chain seq x y z
N MET A 1 24.84 9.87 -60.35
CA MET A 1 23.51 9.30 -60.13
C MET A 1 23.73 8.11 -59.23
N THR A 2 23.80 8.39 -57.93
CA THR A 2 24.30 7.51 -56.88
C THR A 2 23.14 7.35 -55.91
N ASP A 3 22.19 6.51 -56.31
CA ASP A 3 21.06 6.07 -55.50
C ASP A 3 21.10 4.55 -55.54
N ASP A 4 21.75 3.94 -54.53
CA ASP A 4 21.47 2.55 -54.12
C ASP A 4 22.30 2.15 -52.89
N ASN A 5 22.12 2.85 -51.76
CA ASN A 5 22.68 2.36 -50.50
C ASN A 5 21.79 2.61 -49.28
N ASN A 6 20.46 2.60 -49.46
CA ASN A 6 19.48 2.74 -48.38
C ASN A 6 18.59 1.50 -48.21
N ALA A 7 19.13 0.30 -48.44
CA ALA A 7 18.36 -0.96 -48.44
C ALA A 7 18.87 -2.03 -47.45
N ARG A 8 19.47 -1.63 -46.31
CA ARG A 8 19.98 -2.60 -45.30
C ARG A 8 19.67 -2.27 -43.83
N ALA A 9 18.58 -1.56 -43.55
CA ALA A 9 18.10 -1.32 -42.17
C ALA A 9 16.88 -2.18 -41.78
N GLY A 10 16.76 -3.39 -42.34
CA GLY A 10 15.65 -4.32 -42.06
C GLY A 10 16.15 -5.68 -41.61
N HIS A 11 17.19 -5.74 -40.77
CA HIS A 11 17.57 -6.99 -40.11
C HIS A 11 16.52 -7.24 -39.02
N GLY A 12 15.59 -8.14 -39.33
CA GLY A 12 14.38 -8.38 -38.54
C GLY A 12 14.69 -8.54 -37.07
N ALA A 13 13.85 -7.92 -36.22
CA ALA A 13 13.80 -8.21 -34.81
C ALA A 13 13.93 -9.73 -34.62
N SER A 14 14.93 -10.17 -33.86
CA SER A 14 15.15 -11.59 -33.64
C SER A 14 13.86 -12.18 -33.08
N HIS A 15 13.56 -13.45 -33.38
CA HIS A 15 12.42 -14.14 -32.74
C HIS A 15 12.50 -14.06 -31.21
N ASP A 16 13.72 -13.93 -30.66
CA ASP A 16 13.96 -13.71 -29.25
C ASP A 16 13.54 -12.31 -28.78
N ASP A 17 13.79 -11.26 -29.56
CA ASP A 17 13.39 -9.88 -29.24
C ASP A 17 11.86 -9.75 -29.19
N ALA A 18 11.16 -10.34 -30.16
CA ALA A 18 9.70 -10.37 -30.19
C ALA A 18 9.11 -11.09 -28.95
N ARG A 19 9.76 -12.18 -28.51
CA ARG A 19 9.37 -12.90 -27.28
C ARG A 19 9.63 -12.09 -26.02
N LEU A 20 10.75 -11.37 -25.96
CA LEU A 20 11.09 -10.49 -24.83
C LEU A 20 10.11 -9.32 -24.72
N VAL A 21 9.78 -8.66 -25.82
CA VAL A 21 8.77 -7.59 -25.86
C VAL A 21 7.42 -8.13 -25.39
N ALA A 22 6.95 -9.24 -25.95
CA ALA A 22 5.67 -9.83 -25.54
C ALA A 22 5.66 -10.24 -24.06
N ARG A 23 6.81 -10.68 -23.50
CA ARG A 23 6.93 -10.97 -22.08
C ARG A 23 6.86 -9.70 -21.24
N PHE A 24 7.55 -8.63 -21.65
CA PHE A 24 7.50 -7.34 -20.96
C PHE A 24 6.09 -6.74 -20.97
N GLU A 25 5.40 -6.77 -22.11
CA GLU A 25 4.00 -6.33 -22.23
C GLU A 25 3.08 -7.05 -21.24
N ARG A 26 3.19 -8.39 -21.13
CA ARG A 26 2.40 -9.17 -20.17
C ARG A 26 2.72 -8.82 -18.72
N LEU A 27 3.99 -8.55 -18.40
CA LEU A 27 4.39 -8.17 -17.04
C LEU A 27 3.86 -6.79 -16.67
N VAL A 28 3.93 -5.82 -17.58
CA VAL A 28 3.36 -4.48 -17.38
C VAL A 28 1.85 -4.57 -17.19
N GLU A 29 1.16 -5.39 -17.98
CA GLU A 29 -0.29 -5.62 -17.82
C GLU A 29 -0.63 -6.25 -16.47
N ARG A 30 0.08 -7.32 -16.08
CA ARG A 30 -0.10 -7.97 -14.77
C ARG A 30 0.14 -6.98 -13.62
N GLN A 31 1.20 -6.16 -13.69
CA GLN A 31 1.44 -5.12 -12.69
C GLN A 31 0.29 -4.11 -12.64
N HIS A 32 -0.30 -3.75 -13.78
CA HIS A 32 -1.39 -2.78 -13.83
C HIS A 32 -2.66 -3.31 -13.17
N GLU A 33 -3.01 -4.57 -13.43
CA GLU A 33 -4.11 -5.27 -12.76
C GLU A 33 -3.89 -5.35 -11.25
N LEU A 34 -2.67 -5.69 -10.82
CA LEU A 34 -2.33 -5.76 -9.40
C LEU A 34 -2.41 -4.39 -8.70
N PHE A 35 -1.86 -3.33 -9.30
CA PHE A 35 -1.96 -1.98 -8.73
C PHE A 35 -3.39 -1.43 -8.73
N THR A 36 -4.19 -1.77 -9.74
CA THR A 36 -5.63 -1.43 -9.76
C THR A 36 -6.37 -2.12 -8.62
N THR A 37 -6.07 -3.41 -8.40
CA THR A 37 -6.62 -4.18 -7.28
C THR A 37 -6.20 -3.57 -5.94
N LEU A 38 -4.91 -3.27 -5.79
CA LEU A 38 -4.36 -2.65 -4.58
C LEU A 38 -5.02 -1.30 -4.27
N ARG A 39 -5.27 -0.47 -5.30
CA ARG A 39 -5.98 0.79 -5.17
C ARG A 39 -7.40 0.59 -4.64
N ALA A 40 -8.16 -0.35 -5.21
CA ALA A 40 -9.52 -0.65 -4.75
C ALA A 40 -9.51 -1.12 -3.28
N MET A 41 -8.52 -1.90 -2.88
CA MET A 41 -8.33 -2.33 -1.49
C MET A 41 -7.98 -1.17 -0.56
N SER A 42 -7.11 -0.23 -0.97
CA SER A 42 -6.85 0.99 -0.21
C SER A 42 -8.13 1.83 -0.04
N GLU A 43 -8.99 1.91 -1.07
CA GLU A 43 -10.28 2.62 -0.96
C GLU A 43 -11.24 1.93 0.02
N ALA A 44 -11.29 0.60 0.01
CA ALA A 44 -12.06 -0.18 0.99
C ALA A 44 -11.50 -0.02 2.41
N GLN A 45 -10.18 -0.04 2.58
CA GLN A 45 -9.50 0.20 3.85
C GLN A 45 -9.91 1.56 4.44
N SER A 46 -9.84 2.63 3.64
CA SER A 46 -10.27 3.96 4.08
C SER A 46 -11.75 4.00 4.50
N ALA A 47 -12.61 3.20 3.86
CA ALA A 47 -14.01 3.06 4.25
C ALA A 47 -14.16 2.37 5.62
N HIS A 48 -13.50 1.22 5.81
CA HIS A 48 -13.53 0.50 7.09
C HIS A 48 -12.94 1.30 8.25
N ILE A 49 -11.89 2.09 8.00
CA ILE A 49 -11.38 3.05 8.99
C ILE A 49 -12.48 4.05 9.32
N ARG A 50 -13.11 4.71 8.34
CA ARG A 50 -14.17 5.68 8.60
C ARG A 50 -15.34 5.10 9.39
N ASP A 51 -15.70 3.85 9.12
CA ASP A 51 -16.85 3.16 9.71
C ASP A 51 -16.52 2.46 11.04
N ASP A 52 -15.25 2.52 11.49
CA ASP A 52 -14.73 1.87 12.71
C ASP A 52 -14.92 0.34 12.72
N ASP A 53 -14.94 -0.28 11.54
CA ASP A 53 -15.09 -1.73 11.35
C ASP A 53 -13.71 -2.41 11.38
N ALA A 54 -13.22 -2.69 12.59
CA ALA A 54 -11.90 -3.29 12.81
C ALA A 54 -11.78 -4.69 12.19
N ASP A 55 -12.84 -5.49 12.20
CA ASP A 55 -12.82 -6.86 11.66
C ASP A 55 -12.73 -6.85 10.13
N ALA A 56 -13.48 -5.97 9.46
CA ALA A 56 -13.35 -5.80 8.00
C ALA A 56 -12.01 -5.19 7.61
N LEU A 57 -11.49 -4.23 8.40
CA LEU A 57 -10.17 -3.66 8.21
C LEU A 57 -9.07 -4.72 8.25
N LEU A 58 -9.08 -5.61 9.26
CA LEU A 58 -8.09 -6.69 9.37
C LEU A 58 -8.16 -7.68 8.20
N ARG A 59 -9.36 -8.00 7.70
CA ARG A 59 -9.52 -8.86 6.52
C ARG A 59 -8.91 -8.22 5.27
N VAL A 60 -9.23 -6.94 5.00
CA VAL A 60 -8.67 -6.20 3.86
C VAL A 60 -7.14 -6.14 3.95
N LEU A 61 -6.58 -5.89 5.14
CA LEU A 61 -5.12 -5.86 5.32
C LEU A 61 -4.46 -7.23 5.04
N GLY A 62 -5.09 -8.32 5.45
CA GLY A 62 -4.60 -9.68 5.16
C GLY A 62 -4.60 -10.00 3.67
N GLU A 63 -5.71 -9.71 2.97
CA GLU A 63 -5.81 -9.91 1.53
C GLU A 63 -4.81 -9.01 0.77
N ARG A 64 -4.64 -7.78 1.23
CA ARG A 64 -3.73 -6.80 0.62
C ARG A 64 -2.28 -7.27 0.59
N GLN A 65 -1.81 -7.94 1.64
CA GLN A 65 -0.45 -8.47 1.69
C GLN A 65 -0.17 -9.39 0.49
N SER A 66 -1.13 -10.25 0.12
CA SER A 66 -0.97 -11.15 -1.03
C SER A 66 -0.80 -10.40 -2.36
N VAL A 67 -1.48 -9.26 -2.53
CA VAL A 67 -1.36 -8.41 -3.73
C VAL A 67 -0.01 -7.70 -3.74
N VAL A 68 0.45 -7.19 -2.60
CA VAL A 68 1.77 -6.57 -2.46
C VAL A 68 2.88 -7.56 -2.79
N ASP A 69 2.80 -8.79 -2.28
CA ASP A 69 3.75 -9.85 -2.57
C ASP A 69 3.78 -10.18 -4.08
N ALA A 70 2.62 -10.24 -4.72
CA ALA A 70 2.51 -10.47 -6.16
C ALA A 70 3.06 -9.29 -7.00
N ILE A 71 2.92 -8.04 -6.54
CA ILE A 71 3.53 -6.87 -7.17
C ILE A 71 5.06 -6.97 -7.08
N HIS A 72 5.57 -7.34 -5.90
CA HIS A 72 7.00 -7.50 -5.70
C HIS A 72 7.58 -8.60 -6.62
N GLU A 73 6.93 -9.77 -6.68
CA GLU A 73 7.30 -10.85 -7.60
C GLU A 73 7.32 -10.37 -9.06
N ALA A 74 6.26 -9.68 -9.51
CA ALA A 74 6.20 -9.15 -10.88
C ALA A 74 7.28 -8.10 -11.16
N GLY A 75 7.68 -7.32 -10.15
CA GLY A 75 8.77 -6.35 -10.22
C GLY A 75 10.14 -7.01 -10.39
N GLU A 76 10.40 -8.08 -9.64
CA GLU A 76 11.59 -8.91 -9.76
C GLU A 76 11.67 -9.60 -11.13
N GLU A 77 10.55 -10.13 -11.63
CA GLU A 77 10.47 -10.70 -12.97
C GLU A 77 10.75 -9.67 -14.08
N ALA A 78 10.35 -8.42 -13.86
CA ALA A 78 10.53 -7.32 -14.81
C ALA A 78 11.93 -6.67 -14.75
N ALA A 79 12.66 -6.80 -13.64
CA ALA A 79 14.00 -6.23 -13.46
C ALA A 79 14.98 -6.58 -14.59
N PRO A 80 15.22 -7.85 -14.96
CA PRO A 80 16.16 -8.18 -16.04
C PRO A 80 15.69 -7.76 -17.44
N LEU A 81 14.40 -7.48 -17.61
CA LEU A 81 13.83 -7.01 -18.87
C LEU A 81 13.95 -5.48 -19.02
N ARG A 82 13.93 -4.73 -17.90
CA ARG A 82 14.13 -3.27 -17.89
C ARG A 82 15.48 -2.88 -18.50
N ASP A 83 16.55 -3.57 -18.13
CA ASP A 83 17.90 -3.30 -18.64
C ASP A 83 18.00 -3.52 -20.15
N ARG A 84 17.19 -4.43 -20.69
CA ARG A 84 17.14 -4.74 -22.14
C ARG A 84 16.10 -3.91 -22.89
N TRP A 85 15.19 -3.26 -22.16
CA TRP A 85 14.05 -2.58 -22.74
C TRP A 85 14.45 -1.36 -23.57
N GLU A 86 15.45 -0.59 -23.14
CA GLU A 86 15.90 0.58 -23.92
C GLU A 86 16.33 0.19 -25.34
N THR A 87 17.15 -0.86 -25.47
CA THR A 87 17.58 -1.39 -26.76
C THR A 87 16.44 -2.00 -27.56
N LEU A 88 15.54 -2.75 -26.92
CA LEU A 88 14.40 -3.39 -27.60
C LEU A 88 13.35 -2.37 -28.05
N ALA A 89 13.18 -1.27 -27.32
CA ALA A 89 12.21 -0.23 -27.62
C ALA A 89 12.58 0.57 -28.88
N GLU A 90 13.86 0.71 -29.20
CA GLU A 90 14.30 1.35 -30.45
C GLU A 90 13.88 0.57 -31.70
N ALA A 91 13.76 -0.76 -31.59
CA ALA A 91 13.31 -1.62 -32.67
C ALA A 91 11.78 -1.71 -32.81
N LEU A 92 11.02 -1.13 -31.86
CA LEU A 92 9.56 -1.15 -31.89
C LEU A 92 8.97 -0.01 -32.71
N PRO A 93 7.82 -0.22 -33.38
CA PRO A 93 7.04 0.87 -33.95
C PRO A 93 6.69 1.91 -32.88
N GLU A 94 6.73 3.18 -33.27
CA GLU A 94 6.53 4.30 -32.35
C GLU A 94 5.24 4.20 -31.54
N ASP A 95 4.13 3.81 -32.19
CA ASP A 95 2.83 3.67 -31.53
C ASP A 95 2.86 2.64 -30.38
N ARG A 96 3.56 1.51 -30.58
CA ARG A 96 3.69 0.46 -29.55
C ARG A 96 4.59 0.92 -28.41
N ARG A 97 5.69 1.59 -28.74
CA ARG A 97 6.60 2.16 -27.75
C ARG A 97 5.90 3.22 -26.89
N ALA A 98 5.14 4.11 -27.51
CA ALA A 98 4.36 5.14 -26.84
C ALA A 98 3.29 4.52 -25.92
N ALA A 99 2.56 3.51 -26.40
CA ALA A 99 1.57 2.80 -25.60
C ALA A 99 2.17 2.15 -24.34
N LEU A 100 3.34 1.49 -24.48
CA LEU A 100 4.02 0.87 -23.33
C LEU A 100 4.56 1.89 -22.33
N ARG A 101 5.15 2.99 -22.83
CA ARG A 101 5.58 4.09 -21.96
C ARG A 101 4.41 4.68 -21.19
N ALA A 102 3.26 4.89 -21.84
CA ALA A 102 2.05 5.39 -21.18
C ALA A 102 1.56 4.44 -20.08
N LYS A 103 1.61 3.11 -20.30
CA LYS A 103 1.26 2.12 -19.27
C LYS A 103 2.22 2.16 -18.08
N VAL A 104 3.52 2.25 -18.32
CA VAL A 104 4.52 2.36 -17.25
C VAL A 104 4.31 3.64 -16.43
N GLU A 105 4.01 4.76 -17.08
CA GLU A 105 3.70 5.99 -16.35
C GLU A 105 2.40 5.87 -15.53
N ALA A 106 1.38 5.22 -16.09
CA ALA A 106 0.15 4.93 -15.36
C ALA A 106 0.40 4.05 -14.12
N LEU A 107 1.31 3.06 -14.21
CA LEU A 107 1.74 2.26 -13.06
C LEU A 107 2.37 3.12 -11.97
N HIS A 108 3.28 4.03 -12.32
CA HIS A 108 3.89 4.95 -11.36
C HIS A 108 2.85 5.83 -10.68
N GLN A 109 1.87 6.34 -11.44
CA GLN A 109 0.80 7.15 -10.86
C GLN A 109 -0.08 6.34 -9.91
N LEU A 110 -0.46 5.11 -10.29
CA LEU A 110 -1.22 4.22 -9.41
C LEU A 110 -0.47 3.91 -8.11
N ALA A 111 0.83 3.64 -8.19
CA ALA A 111 1.67 3.38 -7.01
C ALA A 111 1.69 4.58 -6.06
N ARG A 112 1.88 5.80 -6.59
CA ARG A 112 1.84 7.04 -5.79
C ARG A 112 0.48 7.26 -5.14
N ASP A 113 -0.60 7.10 -5.90
CA ASP A 113 -1.97 7.27 -5.39
C ASP A 113 -2.26 6.32 -4.20
N VAL A 114 -1.75 5.08 -4.28
CA VAL A 114 -1.86 4.09 -3.21
C VAL A 114 -1.04 4.51 -2.00
N GLU A 115 0.23 4.87 -2.19
CA GLU A 115 1.14 5.28 -1.11
C GLU A 115 0.60 6.50 -0.34
N GLU A 116 0.16 7.54 -1.06
CA GLU A 116 -0.43 8.72 -0.44
C GLU A 116 -1.70 8.40 0.37
N ARG A 117 -2.54 7.49 -0.11
CA ARG A 117 -3.75 7.09 0.60
C ARG A 117 -3.41 6.30 1.86
N ASP A 118 -2.46 5.39 1.77
CA ASP A 118 -2.03 4.60 2.92
C ASP A 118 -1.42 5.46 4.04
N GLU A 119 -0.66 6.49 3.68
CA GLU A 119 -0.11 7.42 4.65
C GLU A 119 -1.22 8.22 5.35
N ARG A 120 -2.24 8.68 4.60
CA ARG A 120 -3.41 9.34 5.19
C ARG A 120 -4.16 8.41 6.15
N ASP A 121 -4.38 7.16 5.75
CA ASP A 121 -5.08 6.16 6.57
C ASP A 121 -4.28 5.82 7.84
N ARG A 122 -2.95 5.69 7.74
CA ARG A 122 -2.06 5.48 8.88
C ARG A 122 -2.15 6.64 9.87
N ALA A 123 -2.10 7.88 9.38
CA ALA A 123 -2.23 9.07 10.21
C ALA A 123 -3.61 9.15 10.89
N GLU A 124 -4.68 8.78 10.19
CA GLU A 124 -6.04 8.72 10.75
C GLU A 124 -6.15 7.70 11.90
N LEU A 125 -5.66 6.47 11.68
CA LEU A 125 -5.65 5.43 12.71
C LEU A 125 -4.84 5.82 13.95
N GLU A 126 -3.68 6.45 13.74
CA GLU A 126 -2.84 6.94 14.85
C GLU A 126 -3.56 7.99 15.69
N ARG A 127 -4.19 8.98 15.03
CA ARG A 127 -4.98 10.02 15.73
C ARG A 127 -6.10 9.41 16.57
N ARG A 128 -6.81 8.42 16.04
CA ARG A 128 -7.89 7.72 16.75
C ARG A 128 -7.37 6.93 17.95
N ARG A 129 -6.24 6.23 17.78
CA ARG A 129 -5.57 5.51 18.87
C ARG A 129 -5.22 6.45 20.02
N THR A 130 -4.63 7.62 19.72
CA THR A 130 -4.31 8.62 20.75
C THR A 130 -5.57 9.12 21.46
N ALA A 131 -6.62 9.46 20.71
CA ALA A 131 -7.87 9.94 21.29
C ALA A 131 -8.52 8.89 22.22
N LEU A 132 -8.51 7.61 21.83
CA LEU A 132 -9.02 6.52 22.66
C LEU A 132 -8.18 6.33 23.93
N ALA A 133 -6.85 6.43 23.83
CA ALA A 133 -5.96 6.35 24.99
C ALA A 133 -6.24 7.47 26.00
N ASP A 134 -6.46 8.71 25.53
CA ASP A 134 -6.81 9.85 26.37
C ASP A 134 -8.17 9.68 27.06
N GLN A 135 -9.17 9.16 26.34
CA GLN A 135 -10.48 8.83 26.91
C GLN A 135 -10.36 7.78 28.02
N LEU A 136 -9.60 6.70 27.79
CA LEU A 136 -9.37 5.65 28.78
C LEU A 136 -8.65 6.20 30.01
N ALA A 137 -7.62 7.04 29.83
CA ALA A 137 -6.93 7.69 30.93
C ALA A 137 -7.87 8.60 31.74
N GLY A 138 -8.76 9.33 31.08
CA GLY A 138 -9.80 10.15 31.71
C GLY A 138 -10.77 9.32 32.57
N VAL A 139 -11.26 8.19 32.05
CA VAL A 139 -12.15 7.27 32.79
C VAL A 139 -11.47 6.71 34.04
N VAL A 140 -10.20 6.31 33.93
CA VAL A 140 -9.44 5.78 35.07
C VAL A 140 -9.26 6.85 36.15
N ARG A 141 -8.91 8.09 35.79
CA ARG A 141 -8.78 9.21 36.75
C ARG A 141 -10.12 9.55 37.40
N GLY A 142 -11.22 9.55 36.63
CA GLY A 142 -12.57 9.80 37.14
C GLY A 142 -13.00 8.76 38.18
N LYS A 143 -12.72 7.47 37.96
CA LYS A 143 -12.97 6.40 38.95
C LYS A 143 -12.14 6.61 40.23
N GLY A 144 -10.89 7.04 40.12
CA GLY A 144 -10.04 7.38 41.27
C GLY A 144 -10.59 8.57 42.08
N ALA A 145 -11.09 9.61 41.41
CA ALA A 145 -11.71 10.75 42.08
C ALA A 145 -13.00 10.36 42.82
N VAL A 146 -13.87 9.56 42.19
CA VAL A 146 -15.11 9.07 42.85
C VAL A 146 -14.81 8.18 44.06
N ALA A 147 -13.76 7.34 43.99
CA ALA A 147 -13.31 6.54 45.12
C ALA A 147 -12.78 7.41 46.29
N ALA A 148 -12.18 8.57 46.02
CA ALA A 148 -11.69 9.49 47.05
C ALA A 148 -12.81 10.28 47.75
N TYR A 149 -13.94 10.51 47.08
CA TYR A 149 -15.09 11.26 47.63
C TYR A 149 -16.21 10.36 48.16
N THR A 150 -16.15 9.05 47.97
CA THR A 150 -17.03 8.11 48.67
C THR A 150 -16.46 7.95 50.08
N PRO A 151 -17.13 8.45 51.14
CA PRO A 151 -16.67 8.24 52.51
C PRO A 151 -16.87 6.76 52.83
N GLY A 152 -15.82 5.96 52.58
CA GLY A 152 -15.69 4.63 53.15
C GLY A 152 -15.75 4.79 54.67
N ALA A 153 -16.76 4.15 55.27
CA ALA A 153 -17.00 4.10 56.69
C ALA A 153 -15.66 4.05 57.45
N ALA A 154 -15.47 5.05 58.32
CA ALA A 154 -14.40 5.07 59.29
C ALA A 154 -14.33 3.71 59.99
N ALA A 155 -13.36 2.88 59.58
CA ALA A 155 -12.95 1.72 60.34
C ALA A 155 -12.25 2.26 61.59
N THR A 156 -13.09 2.55 62.59
CA THR A 156 -12.83 2.48 64.03
C THR A 156 -11.35 2.55 64.40
N SER A 157 -10.87 3.77 64.65
CA SER A 157 -9.73 4.00 65.52
C SER A 157 -10.02 3.32 66.86
N HIS A 158 -9.35 2.20 67.12
CA HIS A 158 -9.36 1.52 68.41
C HIS A 158 -8.50 2.34 69.38
N TYR A 159 -9.08 3.42 69.91
CA TYR A 159 -8.62 4.12 71.10
C TYR A 159 -9.56 3.73 72.23
N GLN A 160 -9.07 2.95 73.19
CA GLN A 160 -9.58 2.57 74.54
C GLN A 160 -9.13 1.12 74.79
N ASP A 161 -8.50 0.73 75.90
CA ASP A 161 -8.23 1.30 77.22
C ASP A 161 -6.87 0.73 77.69
N ARG A 162 -5.93 1.49 78.28
CA ARG A 162 -5.89 2.09 79.63
C ARG A 162 -5.72 1.04 80.76
N GLU A 163 -4.50 1.03 81.30
CA GLU A 163 -4.06 0.81 82.69
C GLU A 163 -4.81 -0.20 83.60
N GLY A 164 -4.02 -1.13 84.14
CA GLY A 164 -4.36 -2.02 85.26
C GLY A 164 -3.20 -2.95 85.58
#